data_AF-A0A925RK77-F1
#
_entry.id   AF-A0A925RK77-F1
#
_cell.length_a   1.000
_cell.length_b   1.000
_cell.length_c   1.000
_cell.angle_alpha   90.00
_cell.angle_beta   90.00
_cell.angle_gamma   90.00
#
_symmetry.space_group_name_H-M   'P 1'
#
loop_
_entity.id
_entity.type
_entity.pdbx_description
1 polymer ?
#
loop_
_entity_poly.entity_id
_entity_poly.type
_entity_poly.pdbx_seq_one_letter_code
_entity_poly.pdbx_strand_id
1 'polypeptide(L)'
;MRGGVGGKGAGETSIELDRRRIRDRIAELRNELSQIEGGSKIRRDRRSDLPTVALVGYTNAGKSSLMRALTSTDVLVADKLFATLDTTIRRLQPATEPPILISDTVGFIKKLPHDLVASFRSTLDEAGDADLLLHVVDASDAAHADQLAVTREVLTEIGADTVPTWILLNKMDRVAEEDRAALLERYPGALMLSAKSRADVEALRERLIEQFAGKLEETELDVPWTAQRLVHDIHERTTVLAEEHHDNGTRLTVRAPSRIVSELREALATATAS
;
A
#
# COMPACT_ATOMS: atom_id res chain seq x y z
N MET A 1 31.98 72.08 -3.30
CA MET A 1 32.57 71.42 -2.11
C MET A 1 31.42 70.95 -1.21
N ARG A 2 31.42 69.64 -0.82
CA ARG A 2 30.56 68.93 0.18
C ARG A 2 29.04 68.91 -0.09
N GLY A 3 28.31 67.79 -0.17
CA GLY A 3 28.34 66.47 0.48
C GLY A 3 26.91 66.28 1.03
N GLY A 4 26.06 65.32 0.65
CA GLY A 4 26.25 63.87 0.55
C GLY A 4 25.70 63.21 1.81
N VAL A 5 24.37 62.97 1.91
CA VAL A 5 23.76 62.00 2.85
C VAL A 5 22.49 61.42 2.22
N GLY A 6 22.62 60.24 1.62
CA GLY A 6 21.50 59.37 1.24
C GLY A 6 20.96 58.64 2.46
N GLY A 7 19.63 58.61 2.59
CA GLY A 7 18.92 57.95 3.68
C GLY A 7 19.11 56.43 3.66
N LYS A 8 20.10 55.96 4.42
CA LYS A 8 20.17 54.59 4.93
C LYS A 8 19.20 54.48 6.10
N GLY A 9 18.14 53.68 5.99
CA GLY A 9 17.32 53.40 7.18
C GLY A 9 15.99 52.69 6.94
N ALA A 10 15.25 53.06 5.89
CA ALA A 10 13.88 52.54 5.68
C ALA A 10 13.80 51.33 4.74
N GLY A 11 14.65 51.26 3.71
CA GLY A 11 14.65 50.15 2.74
C GLY A 11 15.37 48.89 3.26
N GLU A 12 16.43 49.07 4.04
CA GLU A 12 17.25 47.98 4.60
C GLU A 12 16.45 47.17 5.63
N THR A 13 15.67 47.84 6.48
CA THR A 13 14.80 47.20 7.48
C THR A 13 13.64 46.45 6.84
N SER A 14 13.02 46.98 5.78
CA SER A 14 11.95 46.27 5.07
C SER A 14 12.46 45.00 4.37
N ILE A 15 13.62 45.07 3.71
CA ILE A 15 14.24 43.93 3.04
C ILE A 15 14.71 42.88 4.06
N GLU A 16 15.22 43.31 5.21
CA GLU A 16 15.65 42.43 6.29
C GLU A 16 14.47 41.70 6.96
N LEU A 17 13.36 42.41 7.18
CA LEU A 17 12.11 41.83 7.69
C LEU A 17 11.51 40.80 6.72
N ASP A 18 11.48 41.11 5.42
CA ASP A 18 10.99 40.14 4.42
C ASP A 18 11.94 38.94 4.28
N ARG A 19 13.26 39.15 4.32
CA ARG A 19 14.22 38.03 4.36
C ARG A 19 14.06 37.16 5.60
N ARG A 20 13.68 37.76 6.74
CA ARG A 20 13.38 37.02 7.97
C ARG A 20 12.11 36.20 7.84
N ARG A 21 11.01 36.80 7.34
CA ARG A 21 9.76 36.08 7.05
C ARG A 21 9.97 34.90 6.09
N ILE A 22 10.74 35.12 5.02
CA ILE A 22 11.05 34.05 4.06
C ILE A 22 11.86 32.94 4.73
N ARG A 23 12.85 33.27 5.58
CA ARG A 23 13.62 32.27 6.32
C ARG A 23 12.77 31.49 7.32
N ASP A 24 11.91 32.18 8.06
CA ASP A 24 11.02 31.57 9.04
C ASP A 24 10.03 30.63 8.32
N ARG A 25 9.50 31.06 7.17
CA ARG A 25 8.65 30.21 6.33
C ARG A 25 9.40 29.01 5.75
N ILE A 26 10.65 29.18 5.32
CA ILE A 26 11.49 28.07 4.85
C ILE A 26 11.78 27.08 6.00
N ALA A 27 12.01 27.57 7.22
CA ALA A 27 12.26 26.73 8.39
C ALA A 27 11.01 25.95 8.81
N GLU A 28 9.84 26.60 8.79
CA GLU A 28 8.55 25.99 9.04
C GLU A 28 8.24 24.89 8.01
N LEU A 29 8.41 25.18 6.71
CA LEU A 29 8.25 24.20 5.63
C LEU A 29 9.24 23.03 5.73
N ARG A 30 10.50 23.29 6.14
CA ARG A 30 11.49 22.23 6.36
C ARG A 30 11.14 21.34 7.56
N ASN A 31 10.59 21.92 8.62
CA ASN A 31 10.11 21.15 9.76
C ASN A 31 8.90 20.29 9.36
N GLU A 32 7.94 20.85 8.62
CA GLU A 32 6.80 20.09 8.06
C GLU A 32 7.30 18.93 7.18
N LEU A 33 8.26 19.18 6.28
CA LEU A 33 8.92 18.14 5.46
C LEU A 33 9.60 17.06 6.31
N SER A 34 10.33 17.44 7.37
CA SER A 34 11.00 16.47 8.25
C SER A 34 10.03 15.60 9.05
N GLN A 35 8.85 16.11 9.39
CA GLN A 35 7.80 15.33 10.04
C GLN A 35 7.17 14.33 9.07
N ILE A 36 7.04 14.69 7.79
CA ILE A 36 6.62 13.78 6.71
C ILE A 36 7.66 12.66 6.51
N GLU A 37 8.96 13.00 6.48
CA GLU A 37 10.05 12.02 6.37
C GLU A 37 10.14 11.08 7.60
N GLY A 38 9.91 11.61 8.81
CA GLY A 38 9.81 10.83 10.05
C GLY A 38 8.65 9.84 10.03
N GLY A 39 7.51 10.22 9.44
CA GLY A 39 6.36 9.34 9.20
C GLY A 39 6.71 8.10 8.37
N SER A 40 7.59 8.21 7.38
CA SER A 40 8.01 7.07 6.53
C SER A 40 8.83 6.01 7.29
N LYS A 41 9.59 6.39 8.33
CA LYS A 41 10.26 5.42 9.21
C LYS A 41 9.28 4.74 10.17
N ILE A 42 8.34 5.49 10.73
CA ILE A 42 7.32 4.96 11.65
C ILE A 42 6.35 4.02 10.91
N ARG A 43 5.99 4.34 9.65
CA ARG A 43 5.15 3.51 8.78
C ARG A 43 5.81 2.17 8.43
N ARG A 44 7.13 2.16 8.20
CA ARG A 44 7.89 0.91 8.01
C ARG A 44 7.79 -0.07 9.18
N ASP A 45 7.71 0.45 10.40
CA ASP A 45 7.57 -0.33 11.64
C ASP A 45 6.14 -0.84 11.89
N ARG A 46 5.14 -0.30 11.17
CA ARG A 46 3.71 -0.61 11.35
C ARG A 46 3.11 -1.53 10.27
N ARG A 47 3.89 -1.93 9.26
CA ARG A 47 3.39 -2.86 8.23
C ARG A 47 2.94 -4.15 8.88
N SER A 48 1.92 -4.80 8.32
CA SER A 48 1.55 -6.16 8.74
C SER A 48 2.70 -7.13 8.42
N ASP A 49 2.81 -8.23 9.18
CA ASP A 49 3.89 -9.22 9.03
C ASP A 49 3.81 -9.99 7.71
N LEU A 50 2.62 -10.04 7.15
CA LEU A 50 2.29 -10.69 5.90
C LEU A 50 2.35 -9.70 4.73
N PRO A 51 2.66 -10.16 3.50
CA PRO A 51 2.55 -9.33 2.31
C PRO A 51 1.17 -8.68 2.19
N THR A 52 1.15 -7.35 2.08
CA THR A 52 -0.09 -6.57 2.02
C THR A 52 -0.28 -5.90 0.67
N VAL A 53 -1.51 -5.98 0.15
CA VAL A 53 -1.91 -5.38 -1.13
C VAL A 53 -3.16 -4.53 -0.92
N ALA A 54 -3.08 -3.24 -1.23
CA ALA A 54 -4.23 -2.34 -1.08
C ALA A 54 -4.85 -1.99 -2.44
N LEU A 55 -6.17 -2.16 -2.55
CA LEU A 55 -6.95 -1.73 -3.71
C LEU A 55 -7.27 -0.24 -3.57
N VAL A 56 -6.79 0.57 -4.53
CA VAL A 56 -7.01 2.02 -4.58
C VAL A 56 -7.62 2.42 -5.92
N GLY A 57 -8.28 3.56 -5.99
CA GLY A 57 -8.92 4.02 -7.22
C GLY A 57 -10.29 4.63 -7.00
N TYR A 58 -10.86 5.14 -8.07
CA TYR A 58 -12.09 5.91 -8.01
C TYR A 58 -13.31 5.06 -7.61
N THR A 59 -14.37 5.72 -7.14
CA THR A 59 -15.68 5.08 -6.93
C THR A 59 -16.17 4.50 -8.25
N ASN A 60 -16.83 3.34 -8.17
CA ASN A 60 -17.26 2.58 -9.35
C ASN A 60 -16.11 2.07 -10.27
N ALA A 61 -14.83 2.23 -9.94
CA ALA A 61 -13.74 1.61 -10.72
C ALA A 61 -13.79 0.06 -10.68
N GLY A 62 -14.54 -0.52 -9.75
CA GLY A 62 -14.69 -1.97 -9.58
C GLY A 62 -13.74 -2.59 -8.55
N LYS A 63 -13.15 -1.79 -7.65
CA LYS A 63 -12.32 -2.27 -6.51
C LYS A 63 -13.01 -3.37 -5.72
N SER A 64 -14.23 -3.12 -5.25
CA SER A 64 -14.94 -4.09 -4.43
C SER A 64 -15.36 -5.35 -5.21
N SER A 65 -15.60 -5.25 -6.52
CA SER A 65 -15.79 -6.43 -7.38
C SER A 65 -14.50 -7.26 -7.47
N LEU A 66 -13.36 -6.60 -7.67
CA LEU A 66 -12.06 -7.25 -7.72
C LEU A 66 -11.67 -7.85 -6.37
N MET A 67 -11.94 -7.16 -5.26
CA MET A 67 -11.75 -7.66 -3.90
C MET A 67 -12.46 -8.99 -3.69
N ARG A 68 -13.74 -9.08 -4.07
CA ARG A 68 -14.50 -10.33 -3.97
C ARG A 68 -13.92 -11.43 -4.82
N ALA A 69 -13.57 -11.11 -6.06
CA ALA A 69 -13.02 -12.07 -7.00
C ALA A 69 -11.69 -12.65 -6.48
N LEU A 70 -10.84 -11.82 -5.85
CA LEU A 70 -9.57 -12.22 -5.25
C LEU A 70 -9.73 -12.94 -3.89
N THR A 71 -10.83 -12.73 -3.17
CA THR A 71 -11.01 -13.24 -1.79
C THR A 71 -12.12 -14.28 -1.66
N SER A 72 -12.76 -14.65 -2.76
CA SER A 72 -13.85 -15.63 -2.83
C SER A 72 -15.01 -15.36 -1.85
N THR A 73 -15.50 -14.11 -1.81
CA THR A 73 -16.62 -13.73 -0.93
C THR A 73 -17.93 -13.48 -1.69
N ASP A 74 -18.98 -14.24 -1.36
CA ASP A 74 -20.34 -14.20 -1.94
C ASP A 74 -21.18 -12.95 -1.59
N VAL A 75 -20.58 -11.87 -1.10
CA VAL A 75 -21.36 -10.71 -0.61
C VAL A 75 -21.69 -9.79 -1.77
N LEU A 76 -22.82 -9.89 -2.47
CA LEU A 76 -23.25 -8.92 -3.51
C LEU A 76 -22.86 -7.45 -3.20
N VAL A 77 -22.09 -6.78 -4.06
CA VAL A 77 -21.92 -5.32 -3.98
C VAL A 77 -23.13 -4.67 -4.61
N ALA A 78 -23.79 -3.79 -3.87
CA ALA A 78 -24.73 -2.86 -4.46
C ALA A 78 -23.92 -1.76 -5.17
N ASP A 79 -24.30 -1.41 -6.41
CA ASP A 79 -23.80 -0.23 -7.14
C ASP A 79 -24.24 1.05 -6.40
N LYS A 80 -23.62 1.32 -5.26
CA LYS A 80 -23.84 2.51 -4.43
C LYS A 80 -22.51 3.19 -4.17
N LEU A 81 -22.50 4.52 -4.30
CA LEU A 81 -21.44 5.36 -3.78
C LEU A 81 -21.32 5.07 -2.26
N PHE A 82 -20.09 4.93 -1.73
CA PHE A 82 -19.79 4.56 -0.33
C PHE A 82 -20.05 3.11 0.09
N ALA A 83 -19.96 2.14 -0.82
CA ALA A 83 -20.13 0.72 -0.48
C ALA A 83 -19.10 0.18 0.56
N THR A 84 -17.97 0.85 0.76
CA THR A 84 -16.97 0.53 1.79
C THR A 84 -16.54 1.81 2.51
N LEU A 85 -16.89 1.91 3.80
CA LEU A 85 -16.49 2.99 4.72
C LEU A 85 -15.40 2.53 5.71
N ASP A 86 -15.35 1.22 6.01
CA ASP A 86 -14.32 0.58 6.83
C ASP A 86 -13.36 -0.22 5.94
N THR A 87 -12.05 -0.16 6.21
CA THR A 87 -11.09 -1.01 5.52
C THR A 87 -11.36 -2.47 5.87
N THR A 88 -11.61 -3.29 4.85
CA THR A 88 -11.77 -4.72 5.03
C THR A 88 -10.51 -5.43 4.57
N ILE A 89 -9.82 -6.10 5.49
CA ILE A 89 -8.65 -6.94 5.20
C ILE A 89 -9.11 -8.39 5.06
N ARG A 90 -8.70 -9.07 3.98
CA ARG A 90 -8.99 -10.50 3.75
C ARG A 90 -7.76 -11.21 3.18
N ARG A 91 -7.64 -12.50 3.41
CA ARG A 91 -6.62 -13.34 2.75
C ARG A 91 -6.98 -13.54 1.28
N LEU A 92 -5.99 -13.45 0.39
CA LEU A 92 -6.10 -13.86 -1.00
C LEU A 92 -6.55 -15.33 -1.08
N GLN A 93 -7.48 -15.62 -1.98
CA GLN A 93 -8.03 -16.95 -2.21
C GLN A 93 -7.84 -17.39 -3.68
N PRO A 94 -7.59 -18.69 -3.95
CA PRO A 94 -7.24 -19.72 -2.98
C PRO A 94 -6.00 -19.36 -2.15
N ALA A 95 -5.97 -19.84 -0.90
CA ALA A 95 -4.94 -19.50 0.08
C ALA A 95 -3.52 -19.66 -0.49
N THR A 96 -2.63 -18.77 -0.05
CA THR A 96 -1.22 -18.73 -0.41
C THR A 96 -0.38 -19.00 0.82
N GLU A 97 0.82 -19.53 0.60
CA GLU A 97 1.81 -19.77 1.66
C GLU A 97 3.11 -19.05 1.24
N PRO A 98 3.56 -18.02 1.98
CA PRO A 98 2.87 -17.37 3.11
C PRO A 98 1.60 -16.61 2.65
N PRO A 99 0.62 -16.36 3.54
CA PRO A 99 -0.62 -15.69 3.17
C PRO A 99 -0.40 -14.27 2.65
N ILE A 100 -1.02 -13.93 1.53
CA ILE A 100 -1.11 -12.55 1.03
C ILE A 100 -2.42 -11.92 1.51
N LEU A 101 -2.33 -10.72 2.10
CA LEU A 101 -3.48 -9.94 2.57
C LEU A 101 -3.89 -8.91 1.52
N ILE A 102 -5.19 -8.85 1.22
CA ILE A 102 -5.80 -7.84 0.36
C ILE A 102 -6.65 -6.92 1.24
N SER A 103 -6.46 -5.61 1.10
CA SER A 103 -7.30 -4.59 1.74
C SER A 103 -8.09 -3.80 0.70
N ASP A 104 -9.40 -3.62 0.94
CA ASP A 104 -10.21 -2.68 0.16
C ASP A 104 -10.18 -1.32 0.86
N THR A 105 -9.67 -0.29 0.18
CA THR A 105 -9.64 1.08 0.70
C THR A 105 -10.90 1.85 0.30
N VAL A 106 -11.11 3.00 0.94
CA VAL A 106 -12.20 3.91 0.56
C VAL A 106 -12.00 4.40 -0.89
N GLY A 107 -13.05 4.32 -1.71
CA GLY A 107 -12.98 4.77 -3.10
C GLY A 107 -12.95 6.29 -3.26
N PHE A 108 -12.07 6.80 -4.13
CA PHE A 108 -11.96 8.24 -4.42
C PHE A 108 -13.18 8.78 -5.18
N ILE A 109 -13.59 10.02 -4.92
CA ILE A 109 -14.69 10.72 -5.62
C ILE A 109 -14.14 12.05 -6.18
N LYS A 110 -14.76 12.59 -7.24
CA LYS A 110 -14.37 13.87 -7.85
C LYS A 110 -14.47 14.94 -6.79
N LYS A 111 -13.41 15.73 -6.61
CA LYS A 111 -13.37 16.82 -5.64
C LYS A 111 -13.79 16.32 -4.26
N LEU A 112 -13.03 15.38 -3.69
CA LEU A 112 -13.12 15.15 -2.26
C LEU A 112 -12.97 16.52 -1.57
N PRO A 113 -13.95 16.97 -0.78
CA PRO A 113 -13.78 18.18 0.01
C PRO A 113 -12.50 18.02 0.85
N HIS A 114 -11.66 19.06 0.93
CA HIS A 114 -10.41 19.00 1.70
C HIS A 114 -10.65 18.52 3.15
N ASP A 115 -11.80 18.89 3.73
CA ASP A 115 -12.23 18.44 5.07
C ASP A 115 -12.48 16.93 5.14
N LEU A 116 -12.94 16.34 4.03
CA LEU A 116 -13.23 14.91 3.92
C LEU A 116 -11.95 14.08 3.75
N VAL A 117 -10.94 14.63 3.06
CA VAL A 117 -9.59 14.03 2.96
C VAL A 117 -8.97 13.89 4.35
N ALA A 118 -9.14 14.89 5.22
CA ALA A 118 -8.66 14.82 6.61
C ALA A 118 -9.37 13.72 7.42
N SER A 119 -10.69 13.52 7.22
CA SER A 119 -11.44 12.44 7.88
C SER A 119 -11.15 11.03 7.32
N PHE A 120 -10.66 10.92 6.10
CA PHE A 120 -10.23 9.64 5.49
C PHE A 120 -8.73 9.40 5.60
N ARG A 121 -7.98 10.32 6.20
CA ARG A 121 -6.52 10.21 6.28
C ARG A 121 -6.09 8.94 7.02
N SER A 122 -6.79 8.56 8.09
CA SER A 122 -6.49 7.33 8.83
C SER A 122 -6.81 6.05 8.04
N THR A 123 -7.87 6.03 7.24
CA THR A 123 -8.22 4.88 6.38
C THR A 123 -7.37 4.82 5.10
N LEU A 124 -6.85 5.96 4.65
CA LEU A 124 -5.91 6.05 3.54
C LEU A 124 -4.45 5.84 3.98
N ASP A 125 -4.11 6.07 5.25
CA ASP A 125 -2.78 5.76 5.82
C ASP A 125 -2.43 4.27 5.63
N GLU A 126 -3.42 3.38 5.70
CA GLU A 126 -3.23 1.94 5.45
C GLU A 126 -2.78 1.65 4.01
N ALA A 127 -3.12 2.50 3.03
CA ALA A 127 -2.58 2.39 1.68
C ALA A 127 -1.08 2.74 1.64
N GLY A 128 -0.63 3.66 2.49
CA GLY A 128 0.79 4.00 2.64
C GLY A 128 1.61 2.90 3.31
N ASP A 129 0.96 2.03 4.08
CA ASP A 129 1.61 0.90 4.77
C ASP A 129 1.61 -0.40 3.94
N ALA A 130 0.91 -0.42 2.80
CA ALA A 130 0.88 -1.57 1.91
C ALA A 130 2.25 -1.85 1.25
N ASP A 131 2.48 -3.12 0.88
CA ASP A 131 3.66 -3.50 0.08
C ASP A 131 3.45 -3.31 -1.42
N LEU A 132 2.20 -3.25 -1.86
CA LEU A 132 1.78 -3.01 -3.23
C LEU A 132 0.42 -2.31 -3.28
N LEU A 133 0.30 -1.29 -4.13
CA LEU A 133 -0.97 -0.69 -4.50
C LEU A 133 -1.48 -1.28 -5.82
N LEU A 134 -2.75 -1.66 -5.84
CA LEU A 134 -3.49 -1.99 -7.05
C LEU A 134 -4.41 -0.82 -7.38
N HIS A 135 -3.99 0.03 -8.30
CA HIS A 135 -4.75 1.19 -8.74
C HIS A 135 -5.76 0.79 -9.81
N VAL A 136 -6.99 0.53 -9.37
CA VAL A 136 -8.10 0.13 -10.23
C VAL A 136 -8.71 1.33 -10.93
N VAL A 137 -8.79 1.26 -12.25
CA VAL A 137 -9.32 2.31 -13.14
C VAL A 137 -10.40 1.69 -14.03
N ASP A 138 -11.56 2.34 -14.16
CA ASP A 138 -12.58 1.93 -15.14
C ASP A 138 -12.14 2.35 -16.54
N ALA A 139 -11.65 1.41 -17.35
CA ALA A 139 -11.17 1.69 -18.69
C ALA A 139 -12.29 2.07 -19.68
N SER A 140 -13.55 1.79 -19.33
CA SER A 140 -14.72 2.13 -20.15
C SER A 140 -15.25 3.55 -19.92
N ASP A 141 -14.79 4.23 -18.86
CA ASP A 141 -15.18 5.60 -18.57
C ASP A 141 -14.31 6.58 -19.37
N ALA A 142 -14.92 7.50 -20.12
CA ALA A 142 -14.18 8.53 -20.86
C ALA A 142 -13.31 9.42 -19.96
N ALA A 143 -13.66 9.54 -18.67
CA ALA A 143 -12.93 10.31 -17.67
C ALA A 143 -11.83 9.50 -16.93
N HIS A 144 -11.51 8.28 -17.36
CA HIS A 144 -10.52 7.40 -16.70
C HIS A 144 -9.17 8.09 -16.44
N ALA A 145 -8.71 8.93 -17.38
CA ALA A 145 -7.44 9.64 -17.25
C ALA A 145 -7.45 10.69 -16.13
N ASP A 146 -8.52 11.47 -16.04
CA ASP A 146 -8.69 12.47 -14.99
C ASP A 146 -8.83 11.79 -13.62
N GLN A 147 -9.59 10.68 -13.56
CA GLN A 147 -9.77 9.90 -12.32
C GLN A 147 -8.45 9.30 -11.81
N LEU A 148 -7.62 8.78 -12.73
CA LEU A 148 -6.29 8.29 -12.41
C LEU A 148 -5.39 9.41 -11.88
N ALA A 149 -5.42 10.59 -12.51
CA ALA A 149 -4.63 11.74 -12.10
C ALA A 149 -5.02 12.22 -10.70
N VAL A 150 -6.32 12.40 -10.44
CA VAL A 150 -6.85 12.78 -9.13
C VAL A 150 -6.45 11.77 -8.05
N THR A 151 -6.56 10.48 -8.35
CA THR A 151 -6.17 9.45 -7.38
C THR A 151 -4.67 9.52 -7.06
N ARG A 152 -3.81 9.74 -8.05
CA ARG A 152 -2.35 9.90 -7.84
C ARG A 152 -2.01 11.12 -7.00
N GLU A 153 -2.69 12.23 -7.23
CA GLU A 153 -2.52 13.45 -6.44
C GLU A 153 -2.82 13.17 -4.96
N VAL A 154 -3.97 12.55 -4.67
CA VAL A 154 -4.32 12.20 -3.29
C VAL A 154 -3.34 11.20 -2.67
N LEU A 155 -2.90 10.18 -3.41
CA LEU A 155 -1.87 9.24 -2.94
C LEU A 155 -0.55 9.95 -2.59
N THR A 156 -0.20 11.00 -3.34
CA THR A 156 0.98 11.83 -3.06
C THR A 156 0.79 12.67 -1.80
N GLU A 157 -0.38 13.29 -1.61
CA GLU A 157 -0.68 14.10 -0.42
C GLU A 157 -0.61 13.31 0.89
N ILE A 158 -0.96 12.01 0.86
CA ILE A 158 -0.88 11.11 2.02
C ILE A 158 0.47 10.39 2.14
N GLY A 159 1.41 10.60 1.20
CA GLY A 159 2.73 9.96 1.17
C GLY A 159 2.73 8.46 0.79
N ALA A 160 1.69 8.00 0.10
CA ALA A 160 1.56 6.64 -0.41
C ALA A 160 2.14 6.48 -1.83
N ASP A 161 2.59 7.55 -2.46
CA ASP A 161 3.26 7.57 -3.78
C ASP A 161 4.60 6.82 -3.79
N THR A 162 5.18 6.58 -2.63
CA THR A 162 6.40 5.77 -2.44
C THR A 162 6.14 4.25 -2.53
N VAL A 163 4.88 3.82 -2.46
CA VAL A 163 4.52 2.41 -2.52
C VAL A 163 4.49 1.94 -3.98
N PRO A 164 5.10 0.79 -4.31
CA PRO A 164 5.00 0.20 -5.64
C PRO A 164 3.53 0.11 -6.08
N THR A 165 3.22 0.54 -7.31
CA THR A 165 1.83 0.61 -7.78
C THR A 165 1.67 -0.06 -9.14
N TRP A 166 0.69 -0.97 -9.25
CA TRP A 166 0.21 -1.50 -10.52
C TRP A 166 -1.07 -0.80 -10.95
N ILE A 167 -1.11 -0.37 -12.20
CA ILE A 167 -2.33 0.18 -12.80
C ILE A 167 -3.14 -0.98 -13.36
N LEU A 168 -4.38 -1.11 -12.88
CA LEU A 168 -5.33 -2.12 -13.32
C LEU A 168 -6.43 -1.44 -14.14
N LEU A 169 -6.36 -1.58 -15.46
CA LEU A 169 -7.41 -1.17 -16.38
C LEU A 169 -8.54 -2.20 -16.32
N ASN A 170 -9.52 -1.92 -15.47
CA ASN A 170 -10.65 -2.79 -15.20
C ASN A 170 -11.82 -2.51 -16.16
N LYS A 171 -12.80 -3.42 -16.18
CA LYS A 171 -14.01 -3.40 -17.04
C LYS A 171 -13.71 -3.51 -18.53
N MET A 172 -12.65 -4.25 -18.88
CA MET A 172 -12.32 -4.53 -20.29
C MET A 172 -13.45 -5.27 -21.05
N ASP A 173 -14.41 -5.89 -20.34
CA ASP A 173 -15.66 -6.42 -20.93
C ASP A 173 -16.52 -5.36 -21.62
N ARG A 174 -16.26 -4.07 -21.37
CA ARG A 174 -17.00 -2.93 -21.93
C ARG A 174 -16.17 -2.08 -22.89
N VAL A 175 -14.91 -2.44 -23.12
CA VAL A 175 -13.98 -1.72 -23.99
C VAL A 175 -13.88 -2.46 -25.32
N ALA A 176 -14.07 -1.73 -26.43
CA ALA A 176 -13.94 -2.28 -27.77
C ALA A 176 -12.50 -2.74 -28.04
N GLU A 177 -12.31 -3.84 -28.79
CA GLU A 177 -10.98 -4.40 -29.09
C GLU A 177 -10.05 -3.38 -29.77
N GLU A 178 -10.59 -2.54 -30.64
CA GLU A 178 -9.85 -1.49 -31.35
C GLU A 178 -9.29 -0.40 -30.42
N ASP A 179 -9.91 -0.15 -29.27
CA ASP A 179 -9.46 0.86 -28.31
C ASP A 179 -8.38 0.34 -27.36
N ARG A 180 -8.16 -0.97 -27.29
CA ARG A 180 -7.25 -1.59 -26.31
C ARG A 180 -5.79 -1.25 -26.57
N ALA A 181 -5.39 -1.16 -27.84
CA ALA A 181 -4.03 -0.79 -28.22
C ALA A 181 -3.70 0.64 -27.76
N ALA A 182 -4.64 1.58 -27.94
CA ALA A 182 -4.49 2.96 -27.50
C ALA A 182 -4.38 3.07 -25.97
N LEU A 183 -5.12 2.24 -25.22
CA LEU A 183 -5.02 2.18 -23.77
C LEU A 183 -3.65 1.68 -23.29
N LEU A 184 -3.07 0.67 -23.94
CA LEU A 184 -1.73 0.16 -23.60
C LEU A 184 -0.63 1.16 -23.93
N GLU A 185 -0.75 1.89 -25.05
CA GLU A 185 0.17 2.97 -25.39
C GLU A 185 0.09 4.11 -24.38
N ARG A 186 -1.13 4.45 -23.94
CA ARG A 186 -1.37 5.50 -22.94
C ARG A 186 -0.91 5.11 -21.54
N TYR A 187 -1.04 3.83 -21.18
CA TYR A 187 -0.68 3.30 -19.86
C TYR A 187 0.31 2.13 -19.99
N PRO A 188 1.59 2.42 -20.31
CA PRO A 188 2.60 1.38 -20.46
C PRO A 188 2.74 0.54 -19.19
N GLY A 189 2.69 -0.78 -19.33
CA GLY A 189 2.80 -1.72 -18.21
C GLY A 189 1.53 -1.88 -17.37
N ALA A 190 0.40 -1.24 -17.74
CA ALA A 190 -0.87 -1.49 -17.08
C ALA A 190 -1.39 -2.89 -17.37
N LEU A 191 -2.06 -3.48 -16.38
CA LEU A 191 -2.73 -4.78 -16.51
C LEU A 191 -4.17 -4.54 -16.96
N MET A 192 -4.53 -5.09 -18.10
CA MET A 192 -5.90 -5.08 -18.60
C MET A 192 -6.65 -6.28 -18.03
N LEU A 193 -7.80 -6.03 -17.39
CA LEU A 193 -8.65 -7.09 -16.87
C LEU A 193 -10.13 -6.70 -16.82
N SER A 194 -11.00 -7.70 -16.72
CA SER A 194 -12.32 -7.54 -16.17
C SER A 194 -12.41 -8.30 -14.86
N ALA A 195 -12.83 -7.62 -13.79
CA ALA A 195 -13.13 -8.28 -12.51
C ALA A 195 -14.25 -9.34 -12.61
N LYS A 196 -15.00 -9.38 -13.74
CA LYS A 196 -15.98 -10.43 -14.05
C LYS A 196 -15.36 -11.63 -14.76
N SER A 197 -14.17 -11.47 -15.36
CA SER A 197 -13.45 -12.56 -16.03
C SER A 197 -12.65 -13.34 -14.99
N ARG A 198 -13.02 -14.62 -14.79
CA ARG A 198 -12.27 -15.50 -13.90
C ARG A 198 -10.83 -15.70 -14.37
N ALA A 199 -10.60 -15.76 -15.68
CA ALA A 199 -9.27 -15.92 -16.26
C ALA A 199 -8.37 -14.72 -15.95
N ASP A 200 -8.90 -13.50 -16.06
CA ASP A 200 -8.11 -12.29 -15.81
C ASP A 200 -7.78 -12.14 -14.32
N VAL A 201 -8.73 -12.50 -13.44
CA VAL A 201 -8.52 -12.49 -11.98
C VAL A 201 -7.48 -13.54 -11.57
N GLU A 202 -7.50 -14.73 -12.16
CA GLU A 202 -6.47 -15.74 -11.91
C GLU A 202 -5.10 -15.27 -12.39
N ALA A 203 -5.02 -14.66 -13.59
CA ALA A 203 -3.76 -14.12 -14.10
C ALA A 203 -3.20 -12.98 -13.21
N LEU A 204 -4.07 -12.13 -12.66
CA LEU A 204 -3.67 -11.12 -11.67
C LEU A 204 -3.16 -11.78 -10.39
N ARG A 205 -3.85 -12.82 -9.91
CA ARG A 205 -3.47 -13.58 -8.72
C ARG A 205 -2.09 -14.22 -8.87
N GLU A 206 -1.81 -14.87 -9.99
CA GLU A 206 -0.50 -15.48 -10.27
C GLU A 206 0.62 -14.44 -10.22
N ARG A 207 0.40 -13.27 -10.85
CA ARG A 207 1.36 -12.15 -10.80
C ARG A 207 1.60 -11.65 -9.38
N LEU A 208 0.57 -11.55 -8.56
CA LEU A 208 0.72 -11.16 -7.15
C LEU A 208 1.59 -12.17 -6.39
N ILE A 209 1.37 -13.47 -6.61
CA ILE A 209 2.17 -14.52 -5.97
C ILE A 209 3.65 -14.41 -6.40
N GLU A 210 3.91 -14.27 -7.69
CA GLU A 210 5.27 -14.10 -8.23
C GLU A 210 5.97 -12.87 -7.66
N GLN A 211 5.26 -11.74 -7.53
CA GLN A 211 5.77 -10.49 -6.99
C GLN A 211 6.30 -10.63 -5.55
N PHE A 212 5.67 -11.48 -4.74
CA PHE A 212 6.07 -11.70 -3.35
C PHE A 212 6.96 -12.93 -3.15
N ALA A 213 6.95 -13.89 -4.08
CA ALA A 213 7.80 -15.09 -4.03
C ALA A 213 9.30 -14.75 -3.99
N GLY A 214 9.73 -13.73 -4.75
CA GLY A 214 11.13 -13.31 -4.81
C GLY A 214 11.67 -12.62 -3.54
N LYS A 215 10.83 -12.38 -2.54
CA LYS A 215 11.18 -11.70 -1.28
C LYS A 215 11.22 -12.62 -0.06
N LEU A 216 11.08 -13.93 -0.28
CA LEU A 216 11.07 -14.91 0.78
C LEU A 216 12.48 -15.45 1.02
N GLU A 217 12.89 -15.54 2.27
CA GLU A 217 14.11 -16.25 2.69
C GLU A 217 13.76 -17.61 3.28
N GLU A 218 14.64 -18.57 3.07
CA GLU A 218 14.56 -19.90 3.68
C GLU A 218 15.46 -19.92 4.92
N THR A 219 14.92 -20.37 6.05
CA THR A 219 15.65 -20.45 7.32
C THR A 219 15.21 -21.68 8.11
N GLU A 220 16.10 -22.14 8.98
CA GLU A 220 15.75 -23.08 10.04
C GLU A 220 15.42 -22.32 11.32
N LEU A 221 14.36 -22.75 12.01
CA LEU A 221 13.95 -22.30 13.33
C LEU A 221 13.88 -23.51 14.25
N ASP A 222 14.63 -23.47 15.35
CA ASP A 222 14.64 -24.53 16.36
C ASP A 222 13.77 -24.09 17.54
N VAL A 223 12.64 -24.78 17.72
CA VAL A 223 11.61 -24.44 18.71
C VAL A 223 11.67 -25.44 19.87
N PRO A 224 12.12 -25.04 21.07
CA PRO A 224 12.15 -25.94 22.22
C PRO A 224 10.74 -26.29 22.67
N TRP A 225 10.58 -27.43 23.35
CA TRP A 225 9.28 -27.86 23.90
C TRP A 225 8.60 -26.81 24.80
N THR A 226 9.40 -25.97 25.48
CA THR A 226 8.91 -24.87 26.32
C THR A 226 8.22 -23.76 25.52
N ALA A 227 8.48 -23.68 24.21
CA ALA A 227 7.97 -22.66 23.30
C ALA A 227 7.00 -23.23 22.24
N GLN A 228 6.41 -24.41 22.47
CA GLN A 228 5.54 -25.12 21.51
C GLN A 228 4.41 -24.23 20.93
N ARG A 229 3.93 -23.25 21.69
CA ARG A 229 2.92 -22.27 21.22
C ARG A 229 3.35 -21.50 19.97
N LEU A 230 4.65 -21.30 19.76
CA LEU A 230 5.20 -20.60 18.61
C LEU A 230 5.13 -21.44 17.34
N VAL A 231 5.04 -22.78 17.43
CA VAL A 231 4.89 -23.64 16.24
C VAL A 231 3.62 -23.28 15.47
N HIS A 232 2.51 -23.01 16.17
CA HIS A 232 1.27 -22.58 15.54
C HIS A 232 1.42 -21.23 14.81
N ASP A 233 2.08 -20.25 15.44
CA ASP A 233 2.33 -18.94 14.84
C ASP A 233 3.23 -19.04 13.60
N ILE A 234 4.25 -19.91 13.66
CA ILE A 234 5.12 -20.21 12.51
C ILE A 234 4.29 -20.79 11.36
N HIS A 235 3.40 -21.74 11.63
CA HIS A 235 2.51 -22.33 10.62
C HIS A 235 1.53 -21.32 10.03
N GLU A 236 1.04 -20.35 10.80
CA GLU A 236 0.13 -19.31 10.29
C GLU A 236 0.82 -18.24 9.44
N ARG A 237 2.10 -17.99 9.68
CA ARG A 237 2.82 -16.83 9.12
C ARG A 237 3.90 -17.20 8.10
N THR A 238 4.23 -18.48 7.95
CA THR A 238 5.33 -18.96 7.08
C THR A 238 4.90 -20.17 6.25
N THR A 239 5.68 -20.49 5.21
CA THR A 239 5.59 -21.78 4.53
C THR A 239 6.52 -22.77 5.22
N VAL A 240 6.00 -23.83 5.82
CA VAL A 240 6.83 -24.89 6.42
C VAL A 240 7.26 -25.88 5.33
N LEU A 241 8.56 -26.00 5.11
CA LEU A 241 9.17 -26.90 4.11
C LEU A 241 9.53 -28.27 4.70
N ALA A 242 9.95 -28.30 5.97
CA ALA A 242 10.26 -29.50 6.71
C ALA A 242 10.03 -29.30 8.21
N GLU A 243 9.62 -30.35 8.90
CA GLU A 243 9.41 -30.37 10.35
C GLU A 243 10.01 -31.65 10.93
N GLU A 244 10.96 -31.51 11.85
CA GLU A 244 11.68 -32.62 12.49
C GLU A 244 11.64 -32.48 14.01
N HIS A 245 11.05 -33.46 14.68
CA HIS A 245 11.07 -33.54 16.14
C HIS A 245 12.35 -34.21 16.63
N HIS A 246 12.95 -33.64 17.66
CA HIS A 246 14.15 -34.17 18.31
C HIS A 246 14.04 -34.00 19.83
N ASP A 247 15.01 -34.53 20.58
CA ASP A 247 14.91 -34.67 22.04
C ASP A 247 14.60 -33.35 22.79
N ASN A 248 15.06 -32.22 22.24
CA ASN A 248 14.96 -30.91 22.88
C ASN A 248 13.89 -29.98 22.28
N GLY A 249 13.22 -30.38 21.20
CA GLY A 249 12.23 -29.53 20.53
C GLY A 249 11.86 -29.99 19.13
N THR A 250 11.43 -29.03 18.33
CA THR A 250 11.03 -29.20 16.93
C THR A 250 11.84 -28.25 16.06
N ARG A 251 12.52 -28.79 15.04
CA ARG A 251 13.21 -28.01 14.01
C ARG A 251 12.28 -27.83 12.82
N LEU A 252 12.07 -26.58 12.43
CA LEU A 252 11.23 -26.19 11.31
C LEU A 252 12.11 -25.53 10.25
N THR A 253 12.14 -26.08 9.04
CA THR A 253 12.66 -25.37 7.87
C THR A 253 11.51 -24.59 7.26
N VAL A 254 11.61 -23.27 7.23
CA VAL A 254 10.52 -22.39 6.80
C VAL A 254 10.96 -21.41 5.73
N ARG A 255 10.01 -20.98 4.92
CA ARG A 255 10.17 -19.91 3.95
C ARG A 255 9.22 -18.77 4.29
N ALA A 256 9.79 -17.58 4.50
CA ALA A 256 9.03 -16.39 4.93
C ALA A 256 9.76 -15.09 4.55
N PRO A 257 9.09 -13.93 4.54
CA PRO A 257 9.77 -12.65 4.43
C PRO A 257 10.80 -12.44 5.56
N SER A 258 11.94 -11.79 5.27
CA SER A 258 13.04 -11.57 6.23
C SER A 258 12.61 -10.91 7.55
N ARG A 259 11.55 -10.07 7.50
CA ARG A 259 11.00 -9.45 8.72
C ARG A 259 10.34 -10.48 9.63
N ILE A 260 9.52 -11.39 9.10
CA ILE A 260 8.90 -12.48 9.87
C ILE A 260 9.98 -13.35 10.50
N VAL A 261 11.01 -13.70 9.73
CA VAL A 261 12.12 -14.50 10.25
C VAL A 261 12.83 -13.80 11.41
N SER A 262 13.08 -12.50 11.29
CA SER A 262 13.73 -11.72 12.35
C SER A 262 12.91 -11.72 13.65
N GLU A 263 11.60 -11.51 13.56
CA GLU A 263 10.70 -11.51 14.72
C GLU A 263 10.55 -12.89 15.37
N LEU A 264 10.39 -13.94 14.56
CA LEU A 264 10.29 -15.30 15.07
C LEU A 264 11.57 -15.69 15.83
N ARG A 265 12.74 -15.28 15.33
CA ARG A 265 14.02 -15.47 16.04
C ARG A 265 14.07 -14.71 17.37
N GLU A 266 13.60 -13.47 17.42
CA GLU A 266 13.53 -12.69 18.67
C GLU A 266 12.54 -13.30 19.69
N ALA A 267 11.38 -13.74 19.22
CA ALA A 267 10.37 -14.42 20.04
C ALA A 267 10.91 -15.74 20.62
N LEU A 268 11.62 -16.53 19.81
CA LEU A 268 12.28 -17.76 20.25
C LEU A 268 13.37 -17.48 21.29
N ALA A 269 14.22 -16.47 21.05
CA ALA A 269 15.28 -16.08 21.99
C ALA A 269 14.70 -15.68 23.36
N THR A 270 13.60 -14.92 23.36
CA THR A 270 12.89 -14.51 24.59
C THR A 270 12.28 -15.71 25.33
N ALA A 271 11.69 -16.65 24.59
CA ALA A 271 11.09 -17.86 25.16
C ALA A 271 12.13 -18.83 25.73
N THR A 272 13.35 -18.86 25.19
CA THR A 272 14.46 -19.66 25.75
C THR A 272 15.15 -19.04 26.97
N ALA A 273 14.98 -17.73 27.18
CA ALA A 273 15.61 -17.00 28.28
C ALA A 273 14.75 -16.97 29.57
N SER A 274 13.51 -17.46 29.51
CA SER A 274 12.55 -17.55 30.63
C SER A 274 12.44 -18.97 31.15
#